data_AF-A0AAW2DIE9-F1
#
_entry.id   AF-A0AAW2DIE9-F1
#
_cell.length_a   1.000
_cell.length_b   1.000
_cell.length_c   1.000
_cell.angle_alpha   90.00
_cell.angle_beta   90.00
_cell.angle_gamma   90.00
#
_symmetry.space_group_name_H-M   'P 1'
#
loop_
_entity.id
_entity.type
_entity.pdbx_description
1 polymer ?
#
loop_
_entity_poly.entity_id
_entity_poly.type
_entity_poly.pdbx_seq_one_letter_code
_entity_poly.pdbx_strand_id
1 'polypeptide(L)'
;MAPPRRDPENYQPNAGGNTNLQAIIEAIGGLTNIVQHQVGATNPTSALEKFRKLDPPAFKGTKDPIEADNWLKQIERLFRAMEVSDEQRVILAVFVLKVS
;
A
#
# COMPACT_ATOMS: atom_id res chain seq x y z
N MET A 1 25.49 46.60 52.76
CA MET A 1 24.18 46.76 52.08
C MET A 1 23.78 45.39 51.56
N ALA A 2 22.58 44.90 51.89
CA ALA A 2 22.11 43.56 51.50
C ALA A 2 21.58 43.57 50.05
N PRO A 3 21.68 42.45 49.30
CA PRO A 3 21.13 42.36 47.94
C PRO A 3 19.58 42.42 47.96
N PRO A 4 18.94 42.96 46.91
CA PRO A 4 17.48 42.99 46.83
C PRO A 4 16.89 41.57 46.79
N ARG A 5 15.74 41.41 47.48
CA ARG A 5 15.03 40.13 47.60
C ARG A 5 14.55 39.67 46.21
N ARG A 6 14.85 38.42 45.85
CA ARG A 6 14.37 37.77 44.61
C ARG A 6 12.89 37.42 44.77
N ASP A 7 12.06 37.86 43.83
CA ASP A 7 10.67 37.41 43.72
C ASP A 7 10.62 35.91 43.35
N PRO A 8 9.69 35.11 43.91
CA PRO A 8 9.71 33.65 43.78
C PRO A 8 9.01 33.09 42.52
N GLU A 9 8.74 33.88 41.48
CA GLU A 9 7.78 33.49 40.45
C GLU A 9 8.34 33.00 39.10
N ASN A 10 9.64 32.66 38.97
CA ASN A 10 10.09 32.12 37.69
C ASN A 10 11.32 31.20 37.73
N TYR A 11 11.20 30.08 38.45
CA TYR A 11 12.09 28.94 38.23
C TYR A 11 11.33 27.62 38.36
N GLN A 12 10.77 27.14 37.26
CA GLN A 12 10.39 25.73 37.09
C GLN A 12 11.29 25.09 36.03
N PRO A 13 12.37 24.37 36.43
CA PRO A 13 12.91 23.31 35.61
C PRO A 13 12.20 22.02 36.03
N ASN A 14 11.31 21.52 35.19
CA ASN A 14 11.04 20.10 35.20
C ASN A 14 10.99 19.58 33.78
N ALA A 15 12.07 18.90 33.40
CA ALA A 15 12.05 17.90 32.35
C ALA A 15 11.16 16.73 32.84
N GLY A 16 9.85 16.88 32.68
CA GLY A 16 8.88 15.81 32.82
C GLY A 16 8.29 15.53 31.45
N GLY A 17 8.69 14.43 30.83
CA GLY A 17 8.01 13.87 29.67
C GLY A 17 6.61 13.43 30.08
N ASN A 18 5.67 14.38 30.11
CA ASN A 18 4.29 14.11 30.47
C ASN A 18 3.58 13.69 29.19
N THR A 19 3.80 12.45 28.77
CA THR A 19 2.91 11.79 27.82
C THR A 19 1.54 11.63 28.47
N ASN A 20 0.70 12.65 28.33
CA ASN A 20 -0.70 12.57 28.70
C ASN A 20 -1.33 11.45 27.85
N LEU A 21 -2.01 10.50 28.49
CA LEU A 21 -2.68 9.39 27.82
C LEU A 21 -3.58 9.88 26.67
N GLN A 22 -4.14 11.08 26.77
CA GLN A 22 -4.92 11.68 25.69
C GLN A 22 -4.10 12.07 24.46
N ALA A 23 -2.90 12.61 24.65
CA ALA A 23 -1.99 12.88 23.53
C ALA A 23 -1.54 11.58 22.86
N ILE A 24 -1.39 10.49 23.63
CA ILE A 24 -1.07 9.17 23.09
C ILE A 24 -2.26 8.59 22.31
N ILE A 25 -3.50 8.69 22.83
CA ILE A 25 -4.71 8.21 22.14
C ILE A 25 -4.93 8.96 20.83
N GLU A 26 -4.72 10.27 20.80
CA GLU A 26 -4.81 11.08 19.58
C GLU A 26 -3.71 10.71 18.56
N ALA A 27 -2.48 10.51 19.02
CA ALA A 27 -1.38 10.07 18.15
C ALA A 27 -1.63 8.66 17.58
N ILE A 28 -2.20 7.75 18.36
CA ILE A 28 -2.57 6.40 17.91
C ILE A 28 -3.77 6.46 16.93
N GLY A 29 -4.77 7.30 17.22
CA GLY A 29 -5.93 7.52 16.34
C GLY A 29 -5.59 8.20 15.02
N GLY A 30 -4.51 9.00 14.98
CA GLY A 30 -3.96 9.57 13.74
C GLY A 30 -3.30 8.51 12.84
N LEU A 31 -2.70 7.46 13.43
CA LEU A 31 -2.03 6.39 12.68
C LEU A 31 -3.02 5.40 12.04
N THR A 32 -4.24 5.27 12.57
CA THR A 32 -5.27 4.40 11.95
C THR A 32 -5.74 4.89 10.58
N ASN A 33 -5.55 6.18 10.25
CA ASN A 33 -5.99 6.74 8.97
C ASN A 33 -4.94 6.63 7.85
N ILE A 34 -3.69 6.27 8.16
CA ILE A 34 -2.63 6.15 7.14
C ILE A 34 -2.63 4.76 6.49
N VAL A 35 -3.24 3.76 7.13
CA VAL A 35 -3.26 2.39 6.60
C VAL A 35 -4.25 2.24 5.43
N GLN A 36 -5.27 3.09 5.29
CA GLN A 36 -6.31 2.88 4.27
C GLN A 36 -5.92 3.33 2.85
N HIS A 37 -4.93 4.21 2.67
CA HIS A 37 -4.53 4.62 1.32
C HIS A 37 -3.47 3.71 0.67
N GLN A 38 -3.02 2.64 1.34
CA GLN A 38 -1.97 1.76 0.82
C GLN A 38 -2.32 0.25 0.87
N VAL A 39 -3.29 -0.18 1.69
CA VAL A 39 -3.69 -1.61 1.75
C VAL A 39 -4.54 -2.10 0.57
N GLY A 40 -4.79 -1.24 -0.42
CA GLY A 40 -5.41 -1.64 -1.69
C GLY A 40 -4.44 -2.26 -2.70
N ALA A 41 -3.12 -2.09 -2.51
CA ALA A 41 -2.09 -2.50 -3.46
C ALA A 41 -1.39 -3.83 -3.12
N THR A 42 -1.45 -4.28 -1.87
CA THR A 42 -0.72 -5.48 -1.40
C THR A 42 -1.59 -6.72 -1.21
N ASN A 43 -2.92 -6.60 -1.32
CA ASN A 43 -3.80 -7.75 -1.24
C ASN A 43 -3.91 -8.43 -2.64
N PRO A 44 -3.39 -9.66 -2.82
CA PRO A 44 -3.49 -10.36 -4.11
C PRO A 44 -4.95 -10.55 -4.57
N THR A 45 -5.89 -10.55 -3.64
CA THR A 45 -7.33 -10.57 -3.93
C THR A 45 -7.81 -9.30 -4.63
N SER A 46 -7.33 -8.10 -4.24
CA SER A 46 -7.75 -6.85 -4.88
C SER A 46 -7.19 -6.71 -6.30
N ALA A 47 -5.98 -7.19 -6.54
CA ALA A 47 -5.36 -7.22 -7.87
C ALA A 47 -6.11 -8.19 -8.81
N LEU A 48 -6.50 -9.37 -8.31
CA LEU A 48 -7.27 -10.34 -9.09
C LEU A 48 -8.66 -9.85 -9.45
N GLU A 49 -9.35 -9.17 -8.53
CA GLU A 49 -10.66 -8.56 -8.82
C GLU A 49 -10.58 -7.48 -9.90
N LYS A 50 -9.57 -6.60 -9.81
CA LYS A 50 -9.30 -5.58 -10.85
C LYS A 50 -8.99 -6.25 -12.19
N PHE A 51 -8.13 -7.27 -12.17
CA PHE A 51 -7.75 -8.00 -13.38
C PHE A 51 -8.95 -8.64 -14.05
N ARG A 52 -9.82 -9.31 -13.28
CA ARG A 52 -11.07 -9.90 -13.80
C ARG A 52 -12.04 -8.86 -14.36
N LYS A 53 -12.13 -7.67 -13.75
CA LYS A 53 -12.95 -6.55 -14.26
C LYS A 53 -12.48 -6.02 -15.61
N LEU A 54 -11.20 -6.19 -15.94
CA LEU A 54 -10.64 -5.79 -17.23
C LEU A 54 -10.87 -6.83 -18.33
N ASP A 55 -11.53 -7.96 -18.02
CA ASP A 55 -11.84 -9.06 -18.93
C ASP A 55 -10.61 -9.51 -19.76
N PRO A 56 -9.59 -10.07 -19.08
CA PRO A 56 -8.33 -10.37 -19.73
C PRO A 56 -8.52 -11.54 -20.72
N PRO A 57 -7.91 -11.49 -21.90
CA PRO A 57 -8.03 -12.56 -22.88
C PRO A 57 -7.40 -13.85 -22.34
N ALA A 58 -8.10 -14.98 -22.46
CA ALA A 58 -7.56 -16.29 -22.12
C ALA A 58 -6.58 -16.78 -23.20
N PHE A 59 -5.51 -17.46 -22.78
CA PHE A 59 -4.62 -18.12 -23.73
C PHE A 59 -5.29 -19.36 -24.33
N LYS A 60 -5.34 -19.43 -25.65
CA LYS A 60 -6.02 -20.53 -26.38
C LYS A 60 -5.15 -21.76 -26.63
N GLY A 61 -3.88 -21.77 -26.19
CA GLY A 61 -2.96 -22.88 -26.47
C GLY A 61 -2.59 -22.97 -27.96
N THR A 62 -2.52 -21.83 -28.65
CA THR A 62 -2.19 -21.76 -30.08
C THR A 62 -0.73 -22.16 -30.36
N LYS A 63 -0.49 -22.77 -31.53
CA LYS A 63 0.86 -23.07 -32.04
C LYS A 63 1.44 -21.93 -32.89
N ASP A 64 0.61 -20.93 -33.19
CA ASP A 64 1.04 -19.76 -33.95
C ASP A 64 1.82 -18.79 -33.04
N PRO A 65 3.10 -18.52 -33.32
CA PRO A 65 3.90 -17.60 -32.52
C PRO A 65 3.38 -16.15 -32.56
N ILE A 66 2.72 -15.73 -33.64
CA ILE A 66 2.17 -14.37 -33.78
C ILE A 66 0.94 -14.20 -32.89
N GLU A 67 0.05 -15.21 -32.86
CA GLU A 67 -1.11 -15.17 -31.98
C GLU A 67 -0.70 -15.21 -30.50
N ALA A 68 0.31 -16.01 -30.16
CA ALA A 68 0.85 -16.08 -28.81
C ALA A 68 1.49 -14.75 -28.38
N ASP A 69 2.28 -14.12 -29.26
CA ASP A 69 2.90 -12.81 -29.01
C ASP A 69 1.84 -11.70 -28.83
N ASN A 70 0.82 -11.69 -29.68
CA ASN A 70 -0.27 -10.72 -29.57
C ASN A 70 -1.07 -10.89 -28.27
N TRP A 71 -1.31 -12.14 -27.84
CA TRP A 71 -1.93 -12.41 -26.54
C TRP A 71 -1.07 -11.89 -25.39
N LEU A 72 0.25 -12.18 -25.42
CA LEU A 72 1.17 -11.75 -24.37
C LEU A 72 1.21 -10.22 -24.26
N LYS A 73 1.29 -9.50 -25.39
CA LYS A 73 1.26 -8.02 -25.42
C LYS A 73 -0.01 -7.44 -24.79
N GLN A 74 -1.16 -8.08 -24.99
CA GLN A 74 -2.41 -7.64 -24.36
C GLN A 74 -2.38 -7.83 -22.85
N ILE A 75 -1.88 -8.97 -22.37
CA ILE A 75 -1.72 -9.24 -20.94
C ILE A 75 -0.71 -8.28 -20.30
N GLU A 76 0.42 -8.02 -20.95
CA GLU A 76 1.41 -7.06 -20.45
C GLU A 76 0.85 -5.64 -20.33
N ARG A 77 0.00 -5.22 -21.28
CA ARG A 77 -0.68 -3.93 -21.23
C ARG A 77 -1.58 -3.84 -20.00
N LEU A 78 -2.31 -4.91 -19.67
CA LEU A 78 -3.17 -4.96 -18.49
C LEU A 78 -2.35 -4.89 -17.20
N PHE A 79 -1.23 -5.61 -17.13
CA PHE A 79 -0.33 -5.53 -15.97
C PHE A 79 0.24 -4.13 -15.76
N ARG A 80 0.65 -3.45 -16.84
CA ARG A 80 1.10 -2.05 -16.76
C ARG A 80 0.00 -1.11 -16.30
N ALA A 81 -1.22 -1.29 -16.80
CA ALA A 81 -2.36 -0.45 -16.42
C ALA A 81 -2.78 -0.62 -14.95
N MET A 82 -2.52 -1.78 -14.36
CA MET A 82 -2.82 -2.06 -12.94
C MET A 82 -1.66 -1.79 -11.99
N GLU A 83 -0.47 -1.44 -12.52
CA GLU A 83 0.76 -1.23 -11.74
C GLU A 83 1.09 -2.40 -10.79
N VAL A 84 0.89 -3.64 -11.26
CA VAL A 84 1.12 -4.85 -10.44
C VAL A 84 2.60 -5.19 -10.31
N SER A 85 3.00 -5.69 -9.13
CA SER A 85 4.36 -6.19 -8.88
C SER A 85 4.65 -7.46 -9.68
N ASP A 86 5.94 -7.79 -9.86
CA ASP A 86 6.32 -9.01 -10.58
C ASP A 86 5.80 -10.28 -9.89
N GLU A 87 5.70 -10.31 -8.56
CA GLU A 87 5.08 -11.46 -7.86
C GLU A 87 3.58 -11.59 -8.21
N GLN A 88 2.87 -10.45 -8.26
CA GLN A 88 1.44 -10.42 -8.62
C GLN A 88 1.21 -10.83 -10.08
N ARG A 89 2.12 -10.47 -10.99
CA ARG A 89 2.03 -10.84 -12.42
C ARG A 89 2.02 -12.35 -12.60
N VAL A 90 2.84 -13.08 -11.86
CA VAL A 90 2.87 -14.56 -11.92
C VAL A 90 1.53 -15.14 -11.50
N ILE A 91 0.97 -14.68 -10.37
CA ILE A 91 -0.31 -15.16 -9.85
C ILE A 91 -1.45 -14.88 -10.85
N LEU A 92 -1.48 -13.69 -11.43
CA LEU A 92 -2.49 -13.29 -12.40
C LEU A 92 -2.33 -13.99 -13.76
N ALA A 93 -1.09 -14.22 -14.21
CA ALA A 93 -0.83 -14.95 -15.45
C ALA A 93 -1.33 -16.40 -15.37
N VAL A 94 -1.15 -17.08 -14.23
CA VAL A 94 -1.67 -18.43 -14.03
C VAL A 94 -3.20 -18.47 -14.19
N PHE A 95 -3.93 -17.41 -13.86
CA PHE A 95 -5.38 -17.34 -14.03
C PHE A 95 -5.84 -17.36 -15.51
N VAL A 96 -5.05 -16.79 -16.42
CA VAL A 96 -5.38 -16.70 -17.86
C VAL A 96 -4.70 -17.76 -18.72
N LEU A 97 -3.74 -18.49 -18.14
CA LEU A 97 -3.08 -19.63 -18.76
C LEU A 97 -3.93 -20.88 -18.57
N LYS A 98 -4.40 -21.45 -19.67
CA LYS A 98 -5.06 -22.75 -19.66
C LYS A 98 -3.99 -23.83 -19.85
N VAL A 99 -3.78 -24.69 -18.86
CA VAL A 99 -3.04 -25.95 -19.08
C VAL A 99 -3.94 -26.80 -19.97
N SER A 100 -3.46 -27.10 -21.19
CA SER A 100 -4.15 -27.96 -22.16
C SER A 100 -3.92 -29.42 -21.85
#